data_AF-A0A6C0FVN5-F1
#
_entry.id   AF-A0A6C0FVN5-F1
#
_cell.length_a   1.000
_cell.length_b   1.000
_cell.length_c   1.000
_cell.angle_alpha   90.00
_cell.angle_beta   90.00
_cell.angle_gamma   90.00
#
_symmetry.space_group_name_H-M   'P 1'
#
loop_
_entity.id
_entity.type
_entity.pdbx_description
1 polymer ?
#
loop_
_entity_poly.entity_id
_entity_poly.type
_entity_poly.pdbx_seq_one_letter_code
_entity_poly.pdbx_strand_id
1 'polypeptide(L)'
;MAALLTVYLIRTTSAWQRSSAQWEDLARTHGTALAQAQTDLEAAQAELTDTQTQLAAAQQRITELADEKARLGDTSASQQQLADYQARVSQAAGQVATALANCIDGQQRLIGYLRESDQYDPSDLQRFATDVDRVCGAATDANASLQRELDR
;
A
#
# COMPACT_ATOMS: atom_id res chain seq x y z
N MET A 1 16.97 -55.30 -21.00
CA MET A 1 16.20 -54.10 -21.44
C MET A 1 15.04 -53.77 -20.51
N ALA A 2 14.15 -54.72 -20.16
CA ALA A 2 13.00 -54.45 -19.29
C ALA A 2 13.34 -53.77 -17.94
N ALA A 3 14.37 -54.26 -17.23
CA ALA A 3 14.77 -53.69 -15.94
C ALA A 3 15.23 -52.21 -16.02
N LEU A 4 15.87 -51.80 -17.12
CA LEU A 4 16.32 -50.40 -17.31
C LEU A 4 15.13 -49.46 -17.54
N LEU A 5 14.12 -49.91 -18.29
CA LEU A 5 12.88 -49.16 -18.51
C LEU A 5 12.08 -49.00 -17.22
N THR A 6 12.01 -50.05 -16.39
CA THR A 6 11.36 -49.98 -15.07
C THR A 6 12.05 -48.98 -14.15
N VAL A 7 13.39 -48.99 -14.08
CA VAL A 7 14.16 -48.03 -13.27
C VAL A 7 13.98 -46.60 -13.77
N TYR A 8 13.99 -46.39 -15.09
CA TYR A 8 13.76 -45.07 -15.69
C TYR A 8 12.36 -44.52 -15.37
N LEU A 9 11.31 -45.34 -15.53
CA LEU A 9 9.94 -44.96 -15.18
C LEU A 9 9.79 -44.61 -13.70
N ILE A 10 10.38 -45.38 -12.79
CA ILE A 10 10.34 -45.08 -11.35
C ILE A 10 11.02 -43.73 -11.06
N ARG A 11 12.15 -43.44 -11.72
CA ARG A 11 12.85 -42.15 -11.57
C ARG A 11 12.05 -40.97 -12.11
N THR A 12 11.42 -41.12 -13.27
CA THR A 12 10.64 -40.04 -13.87
C THR A 12 9.35 -39.79 -13.08
N THR A 13 8.66 -40.85 -12.65
CA THR A 13 7.47 -40.74 -11.78
C THR A 13 7.80 -40.09 -10.45
N SER A 14 8.91 -40.48 -9.79
CA SER A 14 9.32 -39.86 -8.53
C SER A 14 9.82 -38.41 -8.70
N ALA A 15 10.43 -38.06 -9.83
CA ALA A 15 10.76 -36.67 -10.15
C ALA A 15 9.49 -35.83 -10.38
N TRP A 16 8.50 -36.37 -11.10
CA TRP A 16 7.20 -35.74 -11.31
C TRP A 16 6.43 -35.53 -10.00
N GLN A 17 6.38 -36.54 -9.13
CA GLN A 17 5.73 -36.43 -7.82
C GLN A 17 6.36 -35.34 -6.96
N ARG A 18 7.69 -35.24 -6.94
CA ARG A 18 8.40 -34.18 -6.21
C ARG A 18 8.11 -32.80 -6.79
N SER A 19 8.14 -32.66 -8.11
CA SER A 19 7.78 -31.40 -8.79
C SER A 19 6.34 -31.00 -8.46
N SER A 20 5.38 -31.92 -8.57
CA SER A 20 3.97 -31.68 -8.25
C SER A 20 3.77 -31.24 -6.79
N ALA A 21 4.47 -31.86 -5.84
CA ALA A 21 4.40 -31.49 -4.43
C ALA A 21 5.00 -30.10 -4.17
N GLN A 22 6.07 -29.73 -4.87
CA GLN A 22 6.66 -28.40 -4.79
C GLN A 22 5.71 -27.34 -5.36
N TRP A 23 5.05 -27.61 -6.48
CA TRP A 23 4.06 -26.70 -7.05
C TRP A 23 2.84 -26.53 -6.15
N GLU A 24 2.37 -27.61 -5.52
CA GLU A 24 1.25 -27.56 -4.59
C GLU A 24 1.59 -26.76 -3.32
N ASP A 25 2.78 -26.94 -2.77
CA ASP A 25 3.27 -26.17 -1.62
C ASP A 25 3.41 -24.67 -1.93
N LEU A 26 3.97 -24.38 -3.11
CA LEU A 26 4.10 -23.02 -3.62
C LEU A 26 2.72 -22.36 -3.82
N ALA A 27 1.78 -23.08 -4.43
CA ALA A 27 0.42 -22.61 -4.65
C ALA A 27 -0.31 -22.31 -3.34
N ARG A 28 -0.18 -23.17 -2.32
CA ARG A 28 -0.77 -22.93 -1.00
C ARG A 28 -0.14 -21.72 -0.30
N THR A 29 1.19 -21.63 -0.31
CA THR A 29 1.91 -20.53 0.33
C THR A 29 1.53 -19.18 -0.27
N HIS A 30 1.51 -19.08 -1.60
CA HIS A 30 1.10 -17.85 -2.28
C HIS A 30 -0.40 -17.58 -2.14
N GLY A 31 -1.25 -18.61 -2.12
CA GLY A 31 -2.67 -18.46 -1.84
C GLY A 31 -2.94 -17.86 -0.45
N THR A 32 -2.19 -18.30 0.56
CA THR A 32 -2.29 -17.73 1.92
C THR A 32 -1.77 -16.30 1.97
N ALA A 33 -0.61 -16.02 1.35
CA ALA A 33 -0.06 -14.66 1.30
C ALA A 33 -1.01 -13.68 0.60
N LEU A 34 -1.68 -14.14 -0.46
CA LEU A 34 -2.68 -13.37 -1.20
C LEU A 34 -3.92 -13.07 -0.35
N ALA A 35 -4.46 -14.07 0.35
CA ALA A 35 -5.61 -13.87 1.22
C ALA A 35 -5.30 -12.85 2.32
N GLN A 36 -4.10 -12.91 2.91
CA GLN A 36 -3.65 -11.94 3.90
C GLN A 36 -3.52 -10.53 3.30
N ALA A 37 -2.85 -10.40 2.15
CA ALA A 37 -2.68 -9.11 1.49
C ALA A 37 -4.04 -8.46 1.12
N GLN A 38 -5.04 -9.25 0.73
CA GLN A 38 -6.39 -8.76 0.48
C GLN A 38 -7.04 -8.18 1.72
N THR A 39 -6.94 -8.87 2.85
CA THR A 39 -7.47 -8.37 4.14
C THR A 39 -6.76 -7.09 4.58
N ASP A 40 -5.43 -7.04 4.47
CA ASP A 40 -4.65 -5.87 4.85
C ASP A 40 -4.98 -4.65 3.97
N LEU A 41 -5.18 -4.88 2.67
CA LEU A 41 -5.60 -3.85 1.73
C LEU A 41 -6.99 -3.30 2.06
N GLU A 42 -7.97 -4.16 2.32
CA GLU A 42 -9.33 -3.73 2.67
C GLU A 42 -9.33 -2.88 3.95
N ALA A 43 -8.52 -3.26 4.95
CA ALA A 43 -8.32 -2.49 6.16
C ALA A 43 -7.68 -1.11 5.87
N ALA A 44 -6.62 -1.07 5.05
CA ALA A 44 -5.95 0.17 4.67
C ALA A 44 -6.86 1.11 3.86
N GLN A 45 -7.73 0.57 2.99
CA GLN A 45 -8.73 1.35 2.26
C GLN A 45 -9.76 1.99 3.19
N ALA A 46 -10.22 1.25 4.20
CA ALA A 46 -11.15 1.77 5.20
C ALA A 46 -10.50 2.91 6.01
N GLU A 47 -9.26 2.72 6.46
CA GLU A 47 -8.50 3.74 7.20
C GLU A 47 -8.20 4.99 6.34
N LEU A 48 -7.87 4.81 5.05
CA LEU A 48 -7.69 5.94 4.14
C LEU A 48 -9.00 6.73 3.97
N THR A 49 -10.14 6.05 3.83
CA THR A 49 -11.44 6.69 3.67
C THR A 49 -11.83 7.49 4.92
N ASP A 50 -11.59 6.94 6.10
CA ASP A 50 -11.80 7.63 7.37
C ASP A 50 -10.88 8.86 7.48
N THR A 51 -9.59 8.70 7.19
CA THR A 51 -8.61 9.80 7.22
C THR A 51 -8.97 10.91 6.23
N GLN A 52 -9.42 10.57 5.02
CA GLN A 52 -9.87 11.54 4.03
C GLN A 52 -11.12 12.29 4.51
N THR A 53 -12.05 11.59 5.16
CA THR A 53 -13.27 12.19 5.75
C THR A 53 -12.90 13.16 6.87
N GLN A 54 -11.99 12.75 7.77
CA GLN A 54 -11.50 13.59 8.85
C GLN A 54 -10.73 14.81 8.33
N LEU A 55 -9.91 14.64 7.29
CA LEU A 55 -9.19 15.73 6.64
C LEU A 55 -10.16 16.74 6.01
N ALA A 56 -11.19 16.27 5.29
CA ALA A 56 -12.21 17.14 4.71
C ALA A 56 -12.98 17.91 5.80
N ALA A 57 -13.36 17.24 6.89
CA ALA A 57 -14.02 17.87 8.03
C ALA A 57 -13.10 18.91 8.72
N ALA A 58 -11.81 18.60 8.89
CA ALA A 58 -10.83 19.53 9.43
C ALA A 58 -10.62 20.74 8.51
N GLN A 59 -10.53 20.55 7.19
CA GLN A 59 -10.43 21.62 6.20
C GLN A 59 -11.66 22.54 6.24
N GLN A 60 -12.86 21.97 6.32
CA GLN A 60 -14.09 22.75 6.47
C GLN A 60 -14.06 23.56 7.76
N ARG A 61 -13.68 22.94 8.89
CA ARG A 61 -13.61 23.64 10.18
C ARG A 61 -12.56 24.74 10.20
N ILE A 62 -11.40 24.51 9.57
CA ILE A 62 -10.35 25.52 9.39
C ILE A 62 -10.88 26.70 8.56
N THR A 63 -11.64 26.42 7.49
CA THR A 63 -12.24 27.46 6.65
C THR A 63 -13.27 28.27 7.43
N GLU A 64 -14.16 27.61 8.18
CA GLU A 64 -15.14 28.26 9.05
C GLU A 64 -14.46 29.16 10.11
N LEU A 65 -13.39 28.68 10.73
CA LEU A 65 -12.59 29.45 11.69
C LEU A 65 -11.82 30.59 11.02
N ALA A 66 -11.37 30.41 9.78
CA ALA A 66 -10.75 31.48 9.00
C ALA A 66 -11.75 32.59 8.65
N ASP A 67 -12.98 32.24 8.31
CA ASP A 67 -14.08 33.20 8.05
C ASP A 67 -14.56 33.91 9.33
N GLU A 68 -14.60 33.20 10.46
CA GLU A 68 -14.83 33.78 11.78
C GLU A 68 -13.70 34.73 12.20
N LYS A 69 -12.46 34.40 11.86
CA LYS A 69 -11.27 35.18 12.19
C LYS A 69 -11.00 36.35 11.24
N ALA A 70 -11.42 36.29 9.98
CA ALA A 70 -11.43 37.43 9.06
C ALA A 70 -12.34 38.55 9.58
N ARG A 71 -13.44 38.19 10.26
CA ARG A 71 -14.29 39.14 11.00
C ARG A 71 -13.60 39.75 12.24
N LEU A 72 -12.55 39.11 12.75
CA LEU A 72 -11.72 39.56 13.88
C LEU A 72 -10.36 40.15 13.42
N GLY A 73 -10.14 40.25 12.10
CA GLY A 73 -8.85 40.46 11.41
C GLY A 73 -8.23 41.86 11.47
N ASP A 74 -8.78 42.79 12.24
CA ASP A 74 -8.15 44.08 12.52
C ASP A 74 -6.89 43.98 13.42
N THR A 75 -6.49 42.77 13.86
CA THR A 75 -5.38 42.51 14.81
C THR A 75 -4.24 41.69 14.15
N SER A 76 -3.59 42.20 13.09
CA SER A 76 -3.13 41.38 11.96
C SER A 76 -1.69 40.80 11.93
N ALA A 77 -0.67 41.36 12.61
CA ALA A 77 0.73 40.99 12.28
C ALA A 77 1.20 39.60 12.78
N SER A 78 0.70 39.11 13.91
CA SER A 78 1.11 37.82 14.50
C SER A 78 0.54 36.61 13.75
N GLN A 79 -0.45 36.80 12.88
CA GLN A 79 -1.25 35.73 12.28
C GLN A 79 -0.73 35.27 10.90
N GLN A 80 0.12 36.07 10.26
CA GLN A 80 0.68 35.75 8.94
C GLN A 80 1.63 34.55 9.00
N GLN A 81 2.42 34.47 10.07
CA GLN A 81 3.35 33.37 10.32
C GLN A 81 2.62 32.03 10.59
N LEU A 82 1.40 32.08 11.14
CA LEU A 82 0.55 30.91 11.39
C LEU A 82 -0.15 30.42 10.11
N ALA A 83 -0.61 31.33 9.25
CA ALA A 83 -1.21 30.98 7.97
C ALA A 83 -0.19 30.28 7.04
N ASP A 84 1.05 30.78 7.00
CA ASP A 84 2.12 30.15 6.22
C ASP A 84 2.50 28.76 6.75
N TYR A 85 2.45 28.57 8.07
CA TYR A 85 2.64 27.25 8.70
C TYR A 85 1.51 26.29 8.32
N GLN A 86 0.26 26.75 8.38
CA GLN A 86 -0.92 25.93 8.07
C GLN A 86 -1.02 25.54 6.58
N ALA A 87 -0.58 26.40 5.66
CA ALA A 87 -0.49 26.09 4.24
C ALA A 87 0.51 24.95 3.96
N ARG A 88 1.68 24.98 4.61
CA ARG A 88 2.70 23.93 4.49
C ARG A 88 2.21 22.59 5.02
N VAL A 89 1.56 22.59 6.19
CA VAL A 89 1.02 21.37 6.81
C VAL A 89 -0.08 20.76 5.93
N SER A 90 -0.97 21.58 5.36
CA SER A 90 -2.04 21.09 4.48
C SER A 90 -1.51 20.49 3.18
N GLN A 91 -0.46 21.09 2.61
CA GLN A 91 0.21 20.56 1.42
C GLN A 91 0.90 19.22 1.70
N ALA A 92 1.60 19.11 2.83
CA ALA A 92 2.23 17.86 3.25
C ALA A 92 1.19 16.75 3.51
N ALA A 93 0.06 17.08 4.14
CA ALA A 93 -1.06 16.15 4.32
C ALA A 93 -1.64 15.64 2.99
N GLY A 94 -1.80 16.52 1.98
CA GLY A 94 -2.24 16.12 0.64
C GLY A 94 -1.27 15.19 -0.09
N GLN A 95 0.04 15.40 0.10
CA GLN A 95 1.08 14.51 -0.45
C GLN A 95 1.03 13.11 0.19
N VAL A 96 0.84 13.05 1.51
CA VAL A 96 0.66 11.77 2.22
C VAL A 96 -0.58 11.02 1.72
N ALA A 97 -1.72 11.71 1.61
CA ALA A 97 -2.95 11.10 1.12
C ALA A 97 -2.80 10.54 -0.31
N THR A 98 -2.09 11.25 -1.18
CA THR A 98 -1.82 10.81 -2.56
C THR A 98 -0.86 9.62 -2.59
N ALA A 99 0.20 9.64 -1.78
CA ALA A 99 1.15 8.53 -1.70
C ALA A 99 0.47 7.25 -1.16
N LEU A 100 -0.41 7.37 -0.16
CA LEU A 100 -1.20 6.27 0.36
C LEU A 100 -2.17 5.70 -0.69
N ALA A 101 -2.85 6.57 -1.45
CA ALA A 101 -3.71 6.13 -2.55
C ALA A 101 -2.95 5.32 -3.61
N ASN A 102 -1.73 5.74 -3.96
CA ASN A 102 -0.88 5.02 -4.91
C ASN A 102 -0.38 3.68 -4.37
N CYS A 103 -0.06 3.59 -3.07
CA CYS A 103 0.28 2.33 -2.41
C CYS A 103 -0.89 1.33 -2.46
N ILE A 104 -2.11 1.80 -2.14
CA ILE A 104 -3.34 0.99 -2.18
C ILE A 104 -3.67 0.51 -3.61
N ASP A 105 -3.49 1.34 -4.64
CA ASP A 105 -3.64 0.93 -6.04
C ASP A 105 -2.59 -0.12 -6.44
N GLY A 106 -1.33 0.04 -6.01
CA GLY A 106 -0.26 -0.93 -6.24
C GLY A 106 -0.55 -2.29 -5.60
N GLN A 107 -1.00 -2.30 -4.35
CA GLN A 107 -1.38 -3.52 -3.64
C GLN A 107 -2.58 -4.23 -4.29
N GLN A 108 -3.59 -3.49 -4.76
CA GLN A 108 -4.72 -4.05 -5.53
C GLN A 108 -4.26 -4.80 -6.78
N ARG A 109 -3.31 -4.22 -7.51
CA ARG A 109 -2.75 -4.84 -8.71
C ARG A 109 -1.94 -6.09 -8.38
N LEU A 110 -1.16 -6.06 -7.30
CA LEU A 110 -0.38 -7.21 -6.85
C LEU A 110 -1.30 -8.38 -6.48
N ILE A 111 -2.38 -8.08 -5.78
CA ILE A 111 -3.43 -9.03 -5.45
C ILE A 111 -4.07 -9.62 -6.72
N GLY A 112 -4.33 -8.79 -7.74
CA GLY A 112 -4.82 -9.25 -9.03
C GLY A 112 -3.87 -10.27 -9.68
N TYR A 113 -2.58 -9.93 -9.74
CA TYR A 113 -1.57 -10.82 -10.32
C TYR A 113 -1.36 -12.11 -9.54
N LEU A 114 -1.49 -12.09 -8.22
CA LEU A 114 -1.40 -13.30 -7.40
C LEU A 114 -2.62 -14.22 -7.58
N ARG A 115 -3.82 -13.68 -7.87
CA ARG A 115 -5.00 -14.50 -8.23
C ARG A 115 -4.83 -15.22 -9.56
N GLU A 116 -4.14 -14.61 -10.50
CA GLU A 116 -3.87 -15.13 -11.85
C GLU A 116 -2.41 -15.63 -11.97
N SER A 117 -1.82 -16.06 -10.86
CA SER A 117 -0.39 -16.40 -10.78
C SER A 117 0.06 -17.53 -11.73
N ASP A 118 -0.87 -18.32 -12.24
CA ASP A 118 -0.65 -19.34 -13.27
C ASP A 118 -0.34 -18.76 -14.66
N GLN A 119 -0.58 -17.46 -14.87
CA GLN A 119 -0.38 -16.74 -16.13
C GLN A 119 0.90 -15.89 -16.15
N TYR A 120 1.59 -15.76 -15.01
CA TYR A 120 2.75 -14.87 -14.85
C TYR A 120 4.00 -15.62 -14.38
N ASP A 121 5.18 -15.15 -14.79
CA ASP A 121 6.44 -15.70 -14.32
C ASP A 121 6.66 -15.34 -12.84
N PRO A 122 7.09 -16.30 -11.98
CA PRO A 122 7.36 -16.05 -10.57
C PRO A 122 8.35 -14.90 -10.31
N SER A 123 9.32 -14.68 -11.21
CA SER A 123 10.31 -13.60 -11.07
C SER A 123 9.75 -12.21 -11.34
N ASP A 124 8.72 -12.11 -12.19
CA ASP A 124 8.05 -10.84 -12.49
C ASP A 124 7.07 -10.46 -11.37
N LEU A 125 6.40 -11.45 -10.75
CA LEU A 125 5.60 -11.24 -9.55
C LEU A 125 6.44 -10.71 -8.38
N GLN A 126 7.66 -11.22 -8.21
CA GLN A 126 8.57 -10.77 -7.16
C GLN A 126 9.09 -9.34 -7.38
N ARG A 127 9.36 -8.96 -8.64
CA ARG A 127 9.74 -7.58 -8.99
C ARG A 127 8.59 -6.62 -8.72
N PHE A 128 7.37 -7.00 -9.11
CA PHE A 128 6.19 -6.17 -8.90
C PHE A 128 5.90 -5.97 -7.40
N ALA A 129 6.02 -7.02 -6.58
CA ALA A 129 5.91 -6.91 -5.13
C ALA A 129 6.94 -5.91 -4.55
N THR A 130 8.18 -5.97 -5.02
CA THR A 130 9.25 -5.04 -4.60
C THR A 130 8.95 -3.59 -4.99
N ASP A 131 8.32 -3.36 -6.13
CA ASP A 131 7.94 -2.02 -6.59
C ASP A 131 6.76 -1.46 -5.77
N VAL A 132 5.78 -2.30 -5.44
CA VAL A 132 4.67 -1.94 -4.53
C VAL A 132 5.21 -1.59 -3.14
N ASP A 133 6.11 -2.41 -2.59
CA ASP A 133 6.75 -2.14 -1.30
C ASP A 133 7.52 -0.81 -1.29
N ARG A 134 8.17 -0.46 -2.40
CA ARG A 134 8.89 0.82 -2.53
C ARG A 134 7.93 2.01 -2.51
N VAL A 135 6.81 1.91 -3.23
CA VAL A 135 5.78 2.97 -3.28
C VAL A 135 5.10 3.12 -1.91
N CYS A 136 4.81 2.00 -1.24
CA CYS A 136 4.24 2.00 0.10
C CYS A 136 5.22 2.54 1.16
N GLY A 137 6.51 2.19 1.07
CA GLY A 137 7.55 2.76 1.94
C GLY A 137 7.66 4.27 1.79
N ALA A 138 7.61 4.80 0.56
CA ALA A 138 7.62 6.24 0.32
C ALA A 138 6.39 6.95 0.92
N ALA A 139 5.22 6.29 0.95
CA ALA A 139 4.03 6.81 1.61
C ALA A 139 4.20 6.86 3.15
N THR A 140 4.78 5.82 3.75
CA THR A 140 5.11 5.79 5.17
C THR A 140 6.11 6.88 5.55
N ASP A 141 7.16 7.08 4.73
CA ASP A 141 8.17 8.12 4.97
C ASP A 141 7.58 9.54 4.88
N ALA A 142 6.68 9.76 3.92
CA ALA A 142 5.95 11.02 3.79
C ALA A 142 5.07 11.28 5.03
N ASN A 143 4.38 10.25 5.53
CA ASN A 143 3.57 10.35 6.74
C ASN A 143 4.43 10.66 7.98
N ALA A 144 5.56 9.97 8.13
CA ALA A 144 6.50 10.23 9.23
C ALA A 144 7.09 11.66 9.15
N SER A 145 7.29 12.19 7.94
CA SER A 145 7.73 13.58 7.76
C SER A 145 6.66 14.58 8.16
N LEU A 146 5.39 14.30 7.85
CA LEU A 146 4.27 15.12 8.28
C LEU A 146 4.12 15.12 9.81
N GLN A 147 4.21 13.95 10.46
CA GLN A 147 4.14 13.85 11.92
C GLN A 147 5.25 14.67 12.60
N ARG A 148 6.48 14.63 12.09
CA ARG A 148 7.59 15.45 12.62
C ARG A 148 7.37 16.97 12.46
N GLU A 149 6.68 17.39 11.41
CA GLU A 149 6.30 18.80 11.23
C GLU A 149 5.17 19.19 12.19
N LEU A 150 4.22 18.29 12.46
CA LEU A 150 3.13 18.51 13.41
C LEU A 150 3.57 18.54 14.88
N ASP A 151 4.62 17.80 15.22
CA ASP A 151 5.21 17.72 16.57
C ASP A 151 6.14 18.90 16.91
N ARG A 152 6.39 19.81 15.97
CA ARG A 152 7.22 21.02 16.15
C ARG A 152 6.40 22.23 16.58
#